data_AF-A0A359H506-F1
#
_entry.id   AF-A0A359H506-F1
#
_cell.length_a   1.000
_cell.length_b   1.000
_cell.length_c   1.000
_cell.angle_alpha   90.00
_cell.angle_beta   90.00
_cell.angle_gamma   90.00
#
_symmetry.space_group_name_H-M   'P 1'
#
loop_
_entity.id
_entity.type
_entity.pdbx_description
1 polymer ?
#
loop_
_entity_poly.entity_id
_entity_poly.type
_entity_poly.pdbx_seq_one_letter_code
_entity_poly.pdbx_strand_id
1 'polypeptide(L)' 'MTRLIILPPAARYLKKLKEKPLKDKFQAAIDQLLMDPYFGEPKTGDLSCIKNRSMPQP' A
#
# COMPACT_ATOMS: atom_id res chain seq x y z
N MET A 1 5.22 9.40 11.69
CA MET A 1 5.98 8.31 11.05
C MET A 1 5.12 7.06 11.09
N THR A 2 4.60 6.63 9.94
CA THR A 2 3.73 5.46 9.82
C THR A 2 4.57 4.21 9.61
N ARG A 3 4.25 3.12 10.31
CA ARG A 3 5.00 1.84 10.19
C ARG A 3 4.48 1.06 8.98
N LEU A 4 5.33 0.88 7.96
CA LEU A 4 5.03 0.00 6.82
C LEU A 4 5.11 -1.48 7.25
N ILE A 5 4.05 -2.24 7.00
CA ILE A 5 4.03 -3.69 7.20
C ILE A 5 3.74 -4.36 5.86
N ILE A 6 4.73 -5.06 5.30
CA ILE A 6 4.54 -5.84 4.07
C ILE A 6 4.21 -7.28 4.46
N LEU A 7 3.03 -7.74 4.05
CA LEU A 7 2.61 -9.12 4.26
C LEU A 7 3.46 -10.08 3.40
N PRO A 8 3.73 -11.31 3.88
CA PRO A 8 4.45 -12.33 3.11
C PRO A 8 3.96 -12.54 1.66
N PRO A 9 2.65 -12.61 1.36
CA PRO A 9 2.17 -12.71 -0.02
C PRO A 9 2.50 -11.48 -0.87
N ALA A 10 2.43 -10.27 -0.29
CA ALA A 10 2.80 -9.04 -0.99
C ALA A 10 4.30 -9.00 -1.30
N ALA A 11 5.15 -9.38 -0.34
CA ALA A 11 6.59 -9.49 -0.57
C ALA A 11 6.94 -10.48 -1.70
N ARG A 12 6.26 -11.64 -1.75
CA ARG A 12 6.41 -12.60 -2.85
C ARG A 12 5.99 -12.02 -4.20
N TYR A 13 4.93 -11.22 -4.23
CA TYR A 13 4.47 -10.55 -5.45
C TYR A 13 5.49 -9.52 -5.95
N LEU A 14 5.94 -8.62 -5.07
CA LEU A 14 6.94 -7.60 -5.40
C LEU A 14 8.26 -8.22 -5.91
N LYS A 15 8.68 -9.35 -5.32
CA LYS A 15 9.87 -10.08 -5.76
C LYS A 15 9.73 -10.70 -7.16
N LYS A 16 8.51 -11.06 -7.60
CA LYS A 16 8.25 -11.63 -8.93
C LYS A 16 8.31 -10.58 -10.05
N LEU A 17 8.18 -9.29 -9.74
CA LEU A 17 8.28 -8.23 -10.72
C LEU A 17 9.69 -8.25 -11.34
N LYS A 18 9.78 -8.37 -12.66
CA LYS A 18 11.06 -8.32 -13.40
C LYS A 18 11.34 -6.94 -13.98
N GLU A 19 10.29 -6.23 -14.35
CA GLU A 19 10.36 -4.92 -14.98
C GLU A 19 10.77 -3.85 -13.95
N LYS A 20 11.89 -3.17 -14.22
CA LYS A 20 12.34 -2.01 -13.45
C LYS A 20 11.29 -0.90 -13.32
N PRO A 21 10.65 -0.42 -14.41
CA PRO A 21 9.70 0.69 -14.29
C PRO A 21 8.48 0.36 -13.43
N LEU A 22 8.10 -0.93 -13.34
CA LEU A 22 6.99 -1.35 -12.52
C LEU A 22 7.38 -1.37 -11.03
N LYS A 23 8.60 -1.79 -10.69
CA LYS A 23 9.13 -1.70 -9.32
C LYS A 23 9.19 -0.27 -8.82
N ASP A 24 9.68 0.65 -9.67
CA ASP A 24 9.81 2.06 -9.31
C ASP A 24 8.43 2.69 -9.03
N LYS A 25 7.40 2.35 -9.81
CA LYS A 25 6.02 2.78 -9.56
C LYS A 25 5.48 2.27 -8.22
N PHE A 26 5.72 0.99 -7.88
CA PHE A 26 5.32 0.44 -6.59
C PHE A 26 6.04 1.13 -5.42
N GLN A 27 7.35 1.38 -5.57
CA GLN A 27 8.13 2.07 -4.55
C GLN A 27 7.61 3.50 -4.33
N ALA A 28 7.41 4.26 -5.41
CA ALA A 28 6.87 5.62 -5.34
C ALA A 28 5.48 5.66 -4.67
N ALA A 29 4.60 4.70 -4.98
CA ALA A 29 3.29 4.62 -4.33
C ALA A 29 3.39 4.31 -2.83
N ILE A 30 4.33 3.44 -2.43
CA ILE A 30 4.58 3.14 -1.00
C ILE A 30 5.14 4.38 -0.28
N ASP A 31 6.05 5.11 -0.91
CA ASP A 31 6.61 6.35 -0.35
C ASP A 31 5.54 7.41 -0.16
N GLN A 32 4.62 7.58 -1.13
CA GLN A 32 3.47 8.46 -0.97
C GLN A 32 2.54 8.00 0.17
N LEU A 33 2.30 6.69 0.31
CA LEU A 33 1.49 6.14 1.39
C LEU A 33 2.10 6.33 2.78
N LEU A 34 3.42 6.34 2.86
CA LEU A 34 4.17 6.61 4.08
C LEU A 34 4.06 8.08 4.51
N MET A 35 3.97 8.99 3.53
CA MET A 35 3.75 10.42 3.76
C MET A 35 2.29 10.74 4.07
N ASP A 36 1.36 10.18 3.28
CA ASP A 36 -0.08 10.36 3.42
C ASP A 36 -0.81 8.99 3.35
N PRO A 37 -1.27 8.45 4.50
CA PRO A 37 -1.99 7.18 4.55
C PRO A 37 -3.33 7.18 3.79
N TYR A 38 -3.88 8.35 3.48
CA TYR A 38 -5.12 8.53 2.74
C TYR A 38 -4.89 8.81 1.25
N PHE A 39 -3.65 8.71 0.80
CA PHE A 39 -3.31 8.88 -0.60
C PHE A 39 -3.98 7.82 -1.48
N GLY A 40 -4.74 8.29 -2.48
CA GLY A 40 -5.46 7.47 -3.45
C GLY A 40 -6.96 7.32 -3.16
N GLU A 41 -7.63 6.53 -3.99
CA GLU A 41 -9.07 6.31 -3.83
C GLU A 41 -9.37 5.20 -2.81
N PRO A 42 -10.35 5.41 -1.91
CA PRO A 42 -10.75 4.39 -0.96
C PRO A 42 -11.33 3.18 -1.69
N LYS A 43 -11.00 1.99 -1.20
CA LYS A 43 -11.58 0.75 -1.71
C LYS A 43 -13.08 0.72 -1.42
N THR A 44 -13.86 0.24 -2.38
CA THR A 44 -15.32 0.08 -2.28
C THR A 44 -15.72 -1.40 -2.17
N GLY A 45 -16.98 -1.66 -1.79
CA GLY A 45 -17.51 -3.02 -1.63
C GLY A 45 -16.93 -3.78 -0.43
N ASP A 46 -16.77 -5.10 -0.54
CA ASP A 46 -16.26 -5.98 0.53
C ASP A 46 -14.84 -5.61 0.99
N LEU A 47 -14.08 -4.93 0.12
CA LEU A 47 -12.70 -4.50 0.38
C LEU A 47 -12.63 -3.14 1.10
N SER A 48 -13.77 -2.49 1.35
CA SER A 48 -13.84 -1.20 2.07
C SER A 48 -13.38 -1.28 3.53
N CYS A 49 -13.44 -2.47 4.15
CA CYS A 49 -12.89 -2.73 5.48
C CYS A 49 -11.35 -2.82 5.47
N ILE A 50 -10.75 -3.11 4.31
CA ILE A 50 -9.30 -3.23 4.15
C ILE A 50 -8.72 -1.85 3.85
N LYS A 51 -8.59 -1.05 4.90
CA LYS A 51 -8.00 0.30 4.86
C LYS A 51 -6.51 0.21 5.18
N ASN A 52 -5.71 1.13 4.63
CA ASN A 52 -4.37 1.37 5.15
C ASN A 52 -4.55 1.83 6.61
N ARG A 53 -4.08 0.99 7.54
CA ARG A 53 -4.47 1.00 8.96
C ARG A 53 -4.22 2.35 9.62
N SER A 54 -5.24 3.19 9.68
CA SER A 54 -5.43 4.32 10.59
C SER A 54 -6.81 4.93 10.31
N MET A 55 -7.88 4.26 10.72
CA MET A 55 -9.11 5.00 10.99
C MET A 55 -9.11 5.26 12.49
N PRO A 56 -8.94 6.50 12.96
CA PRO A 56 -9.46 6.84 14.27
C PRO A 56 -10.97 6.67 14.15
N GLN A 57 -11.52 5.71 14.88
CA GLN A 57 -12.96 5.61 15.04
C GLN A 57 -13.44 6.87 15.78
N PRO A 58 -14.62 7.41 15.44
CA PRO A 58 -15.24 8.51 16.19
C PRO A 58 -15.53 8.11 17.65
#